data_AF-A0A670ZFF6-F1
#
_entry.id   AF-A0A670ZFF6-F1
#
_cell.length_a   1.000
_cell.length_b   1.000
_cell.length_c   1.000
_cell.angle_alpha   90.00
_cell.angle_beta   90.00
_cell.angle_gamma   90.00
#
_symmetry.space_group_name_H-M   'P 1'
#
loop_
_entity.id
_entity.type
_entity.pdbx_description
1 polymer ?
#
loop_
_entity_poly.entity_id
_entity_poly.type
_entity_poly.pdbx_seq_one_letter_code
_entity_poly.pdbx_strand_id
1 'polypeptide(L)'
;MIVTTWTKKACDLKSDIKQKLVLLALLLFLTVLLVILFLYLYLGNVYFSYGESNVEQNFCPHGYFKLGTMKNCSPWLSCKAIKREIRKLKHVGGGAVKRVFLSEWKENKVALSELTVPELQDDFIYGLKTLKKLQSKHVVKLLGYCEEEFMILTEYHPFGSLKNVNEILSLPKYKNYNTWHNRFLLAIGYVSIIHFLHNNPLGTFVMCDSSDLNKTLSQYLLTSSFHVVVNDLDALPLLNKRAGELIKCGYRELDGEWVAPEQLWPYGKEVPFDDHLMPAYNEMIDIWKIPDVSNFLLGDVDGSDLVRFHLFSIHEACKKNAAERPSAQMILDRYNNVLASLVKEATVSNTRDML
;
A
#
# COMPACT_ATOMS: atom_id res chain seq x y z
N MET A 1 63.48 50.21 -39.31
CA MET A 1 62.66 49.95 -38.10
C MET A 1 61.21 49.64 -38.50
N ILE A 2 60.90 48.45 -39.06
CA ILE A 2 59.52 48.06 -39.42
C ILE A 2 59.20 46.59 -39.03
N VAL A 3 60.02 45.94 -38.17
CA VAL A 3 59.87 44.49 -37.90
C VAL A 3 59.20 44.17 -36.55
N THR A 4 58.92 45.16 -35.69
CA THR A 4 58.42 44.90 -34.33
C THR A 4 56.90 45.05 -34.15
N THR A 5 56.15 45.51 -35.15
CA THR A 5 54.70 45.79 -35.02
C THR A 5 53.79 44.67 -35.55
N TRP A 6 54.27 43.80 -36.44
CA TRP A 6 53.46 42.71 -37.01
C TRP A 6 53.36 41.48 -36.11
N THR A 7 54.40 41.17 -35.34
CA THR A 7 54.42 40.01 -34.42
C THR A 7 53.51 40.20 -33.21
N LYS A 8 53.38 41.44 -32.71
CA LYS A 8 52.51 41.78 -31.56
C LYS A 8 51.01 41.65 -31.92
N LYS A 9 50.60 42.19 -33.08
CA LYS A 9 49.20 42.13 -33.57
C LYS A 9 48.70 40.70 -33.82
N ALA A 10 49.57 39.81 -34.32
CA ALA A 10 49.23 38.40 -34.53
C ALA A 10 49.11 37.61 -33.20
N CYS A 11 49.87 38.01 -32.17
CA CYS A 11 49.80 37.40 -30.84
C CYS A 11 48.52 37.80 -30.09
N ASP A 12 48.12 39.08 -30.18
CA ASP A 12 46.90 39.61 -29.54
C ASP A 12 45.61 39.03 -30.16
N LEU A 13 45.56 38.87 -31.49
CA LEU A 13 44.41 38.27 -32.16
C LEU A 13 44.23 36.78 -31.80
N LYS A 14 45.34 36.05 -31.62
CA LYS A 14 45.33 34.63 -31.22
C LYS A 14 44.90 34.47 -29.75
N SER A 15 45.20 35.45 -28.90
CA SER A 15 44.74 35.51 -27.51
C SER A 15 43.24 35.75 -27.40
N ASP A 16 42.70 36.72 -28.15
CA ASP A 16 41.26 37.06 -28.17
C ASP A 16 40.40 35.90 -28.73
N ILE A 17 40.87 35.20 -29.77
CA ILE A 17 40.19 34.01 -30.31
C ILE A 17 40.19 32.87 -29.28
N LYS A 18 41.30 32.62 -28.58
CA LYS A 18 41.36 31.61 -27.52
C LYS A 18 40.43 31.94 -26.37
N GLN A 19 40.37 33.21 -25.96
CA GLN A 19 39.52 33.66 -24.87
C GLN A 19 38.02 33.54 -25.21
N LYS A 20 37.65 33.85 -26.45
CA LYS A 20 36.29 33.60 -26.97
C LYS A 20 35.95 32.12 -27.06
N LEU A 21 36.89 31.27 -27.48
CA LEU A 21 36.70 29.81 -27.49
C LEU A 21 36.50 29.24 -26.07
N VAL A 22 37.28 29.72 -25.10
CA VAL A 22 37.15 29.32 -23.69
C VAL A 22 35.79 29.75 -23.13
N LEU A 23 35.32 30.96 -23.44
CA LEU A 23 34.02 31.44 -23.02
C LEU A 23 32.87 30.60 -23.63
N LEU A 24 32.98 30.26 -24.91
CA LEU A 24 32.04 29.37 -25.61
C LEU A 24 32.02 27.97 -24.99
N ALA A 25 33.20 27.41 -24.66
CA ALA A 25 33.30 26.11 -24.02
C ALA A 25 32.70 26.09 -22.61
N LEU A 26 32.90 27.16 -21.82
CA LEU A 26 32.31 27.31 -20.50
C LEU A 26 30.78 27.46 -20.55
N LEU A 27 30.26 28.21 -21.54
CA LEU A 27 28.82 28.31 -21.79
C LEU A 27 28.22 26.96 -22.17
N LEU A 28 28.88 26.21 -23.05
CA LEU A 28 28.45 24.85 -23.44
C LEU A 28 28.48 23.87 -22.28
N PHE A 29 29.48 23.97 -21.39
CA PHE A 29 29.56 23.15 -20.20
C PHE A 29 28.43 23.48 -19.21
N LEU A 30 28.14 24.78 -19.02
CA LEU A 30 27.04 25.22 -18.15
C LEU A 30 25.68 24.77 -18.69
N THR A 31 25.44 24.84 -20.00
CA THR A 31 24.18 24.38 -20.59
C THR A 31 24.00 22.87 -20.42
N VAL A 32 25.06 22.08 -20.63
CA VAL A 32 25.02 20.62 -20.38
C VAL A 32 24.72 20.32 -18.91
N LEU A 33 25.35 21.03 -17.96
CA LEU A 33 25.05 20.87 -16.53
C LEU A 33 23.60 21.20 -16.20
N LEU A 34 23.05 22.28 -16.77
CA LEU A 34 21.64 22.66 -16.56
C LEU A 34 20.68 21.63 -17.16
N VAL A 35 21.00 21.07 -18.32
CA VAL A 35 20.20 19.99 -18.93
C VAL A 35 20.26 18.72 -18.08
N ILE A 36 21.42 18.34 -17.57
CA ILE A 36 21.58 17.19 -16.66
C ILE A 36 20.79 17.43 -15.37
N LEU A 37 20.87 18.63 -14.78
CA LEU A 37 20.11 18.98 -13.58
C LEU A 37 18.60 18.94 -13.86
N PHE A 38 18.15 19.47 -15.00
CA PHE A 38 16.76 19.42 -15.41
C PHE A 38 16.29 17.98 -15.63
N LEU A 39 17.11 17.13 -16.26
CA LEU A 39 16.83 15.70 -16.42
C LEU A 39 16.81 14.98 -15.08
N TYR A 40 17.68 15.32 -14.13
CA TYR A 40 17.66 14.76 -12.77
C TYR A 40 16.42 15.15 -11.98
N LEU A 41 16.02 16.42 -12.07
CA LEU A 41 14.79 16.92 -11.45
C LEU A 41 13.56 16.29 -12.11
N TYR A 42 13.55 16.20 -13.45
CA TYR A 42 12.47 15.58 -14.21
C TYR A 42 12.38 14.08 -13.92
N LEU A 43 13.48 13.33 -13.97
CA LEU A 43 13.53 11.92 -13.60
C LEU A 43 13.15 11.73 -12.13
N GLY A 44 13.63 12.57 -11.21
CA GLY A 44 13.21 12.53 -9.80
C GLY A 44 11.70 12.71 -9.64
N ASN A 45 11.10 13.64 -10.39
CA ASN A 45 9.66 13.88 -10.39
C ASN A 45 8.87 12.76 -11.09
N VAL A 46 9.41 12.17 -12.16
CA VAL A 46 8.84 11.02 -12.88
C VAL A 46 8.93 9.75 -12.04
N TYR A 47 10.02 9.53 -11.30
CA TYR A 47 10.16 8.40 -10.36
C TYR A 47 9.28 8.57 -9.13
N PHE A 48 9.14 9.80 -8.61
CA PHE A 48 8.13 10.12 -7.60
C PHE A 48 6.71 9.84 -8.12
N SER A 49 6.43 10.21 -9.37
CA SER A 49 5.18 9.89 -10.09
C SER A 49 5.06 8.41 -10.52
N TYR A 50 6.11 7.59 -10.41
CA TYR A 50 6.03 6.15 -10.65
C TYR A 50 5.71 5.39 -9.35
N GLY A 51 6.20 5.89 -8.21
CA GLY A 51 5.76 5.48 -6.87
C GLY A 51 4.35 5.98 -6.53
N GLU A 52 3.95 7.09 -7.13
CA GLU A 52 2.57 7.54 -7.25
C GLU A 52 2.05 7.14 -8.63
N SER A 53 1.97 5.82 -8.90
CA SER A 53 1.27 5.28 -10.08
C SER A 53 0.08 6.18 -10.38
N ASN A 54 -0.05 6.69 -11.60
CA ASN A 54 -1.16 7.53 -12.08
C ASN A 54 -2.53 6.89 -11.76
N VAL A 55 -2.97 6.99 -10.50
CA VAL A 55 -4.33 6.82 -10.00
C VAL A 55 -4.97 8.21 -9.95
N GLU A 56 -4.48 9.15 -10.77
CA GLU A 56 -5.24 10.34 -11.09
C GLU A 56 -6.29 9.98 -12.14
N GLN A 57 -7.55 10.32 -11.82
CA GLN A 57 -8.77 10.30 -12.66
C GLN A 57 -9.77 9.13 -12.53
N ASN A 58 -9.83 8.43 -11.39
CA ASN A 58 -10.99 7.58 -11.08
C ASN A 58 -11.64 7.90 -9.72
N PHE A 59 -11.53 9.15 -9.24
CA PHE A 59 -12.25 9.56 -8.05
C PHE A 59 -13.70 9.85 -8.39
N CYS A 60 -14.59 8.96 -7.93
CA CYS A 60 -16.00 9.27 -7.84
C CYS A 60 -16.30 9.97 -6.51
N PRO A 61 -17.29 10.88 -6.47
CA PRO A 61 -17.79 11.42 -5.22
C PRO A 61 -18.22 10.31 -4.26
N HIS A 62 -18.22 10.60 -2.96
CA HIS A 62 -18.75 9.67 -1.96
C HIS A 62 -20.18 9.24 -2.31
N GLY A 63 -20.48 7.95 -2.17
CA GLY A 63 -21.77 7.38 -2.60
C GLY A 63 -21.82 6.97 -4.08
N TYR A 64 -20.75 7.18 -4.85
CA TYR A 64 -20.67 6.84 -6.26
C TYR A 64 -19.47 5.92 -6.56
N PHE A 65 -19.53 5.23 -7.68
CA PHE A 65 -18.47 4.34 -8.16
C PHE A 65 -18.34 4.37 -9.68
N LYS A 66 -17.18 3.92 -10.16
CA LYS A 66 -16.88 3.68 -11.58
C LYS A 66 -16.16 2.34 -11.68
N LEU A 67 -16.67 1.46 -12.54
CA LEU A 67 -16.19 0.08 -12.70
C LEU A 67 -15.77 -0.17 -14.15
N GLY A 68 -14.65 -0.85 -14.36
CA GLY A 68 -14.16 -1.22 -15.68
C GLY A 68 -14.06 -0.03 -16.65
N THR A 69 -14.75 -0.13 -17.78
CA THR A 69 -14.73 0.87 -18.87
C THR A 69 -15.83 1.93 -18.77
N MET A 70 -16.56 1.99 -17.65
CA MET A 70 -17.56 3.05 -17.42
C MET A 70 -16.91 4.43 -17.59
N LYS A 71 -17.55 5.36 -18.30
CA LYS A 71 -17.04 6.73 -18.46
C LYS A 71 -17.42 7.62 -17.28
N ASN A 72 -18.64 7.48 -16.79
CA ASN A 72 -19.22 8.30 -15.73
C ASN A 72 -19.36 7.50 -14.43
N CYS A 73 -19.29 8.21 -13.30
CA CYS A 73 -19.62 7.66 -12.00
C CYS A 73 -21.13 7.36 -11.89
N SER A 74 -21.48 6.22 -11.30
CA SER A 74 -22.85 5.83 -10.98
C SER A 74 -23.03 5.80 -9.46
N PRO A 75 -24.22 6.14 -8.93
CA PRO A 75 -24.49 6.00 -7.50
C PRO A 75 -24.43 4.53 -7.09
N TRP A 76 -24.11 4.27 -5.83
CA TRP A 76 -24.17 2.92 -5.27
C TRP A 76 -25.53 2.27 -5.52
N LEU A 77 -25.50 1.01 -5.94
CA LEU A 77 -26.70 0.26 -6.29
C LEU A 77 -27.57 0.05 -5.06
N SER A 78 -28.86 0.34 -5.22
CA SER A 78 -29.88 0.12 -4.19
C SER A 78 -30.23 -1.36 -4.06
N CYS A 79 -30.91 -1.72 -2.96
CA CYS A 79 -31.37 -3.09 -2.76
C CYS A 79 -32.21 -3.63 -3.93
N LYS A 80 -33.11 -2.82 -4.49
CA LYS A 80 -33.93 -3.19 -5.66
C LYS A 80 -33.07 -3.49 -6.89
N ALA A 81 -32.04 -2.68 -7.13
CA ALA A 81 -31.10 -2.92 -8.23
C ALA A 81 -30.30 -4.20 -8.00
N ILE A 82 -29.80 -4.42 -6.79
CA ILE A 82 -29.04 -5.63 -6.44
C ILE A 82 -29.87 -6.90 -6.67
N LYS A 83 -31.10 -6.94 -6.15
CA LYS A 83 -32.00 -8.09 -6.29
C LYS A 83 -32.38 -8.41 -7.74
N ARG A 84 -32.51 -7.38 -8.58
CA ARG A 84 -33.00 -7.52 -9.96
C ARG A 84 -31.88 -7.75 -10.98
N GLU A 85 -30.73 -7.11 -10.78
CA GLU A 85 -29.70 -6.98 -11.83
C GLU A 85 -28.43 -7.81 -11.55
N ILE A 86 -28.24 -8.31 -10.32
CA ILE A 86 -27.04 -9.08 -9.97
C ILE A 86 -27.30 -10.57 -10.20
N ARG A 87 -26.52 -11.16 -11.10
CA ARG A 87 -26.53 -12.61 -11.34
C ARG A 87 -25.43 -13.26 -10.49
N LYS A 88 -25.82 -13.96 -9.44
CA LYS A 88 -24.90 -14.78 -8.62
C LYS A 88 -24.35 -15.93 -9.47
N LEU A 89 -23.03 -16.13 -9.46
CA LEU A 89 -22.36 -17.19 -10.23
C LEU A 89 -21.85 -18.30 -9.32
N LYS A 90 -20.70 -18.11 -8.67
CA LYS A 90 -20.04 -19.13 -7.87
C LYS A 90 -19.56 -18.60 -6.53
N HIS A 91 -19.56 -19.45 -5.51
CA HIS A 91 -18.90 -19.16 -4.24
C HIS A 91 -17.38 -19.07 -4.46
N VAL A 92 -16.74 -18.01 -3.97
CA VAL A 92 -15.30 -17.75 -4.17
C VAL A 92 -14.51 -17.60 -2.88
N GLY A 93 -15.20 -17.45 -1.75
CA GLY A 93 -14.55 -17.32 -0.45
C GLY A 93 -15.57 -16.99 0.62
N GLY A 94 -15.10 -16.97 1.86
CA GLY A 94 -15.91 -16.60 2.99
C GLY A 94 -15.08 -16.60 4.27
N GLY A 95 -15.68 -16.13 5.33
CA GLY A 95 -15.14 -16.13 6.68
C GLY A 95 -16.24 -16.41 7.69
N ALA A 96 -16.00 -16.04 8.94
CA ALA A 96 -17.01 -16.17 9.98
C ALA A 96 -18.28 -15.37 9.65
N VAL A 97 -18.14 -14.12 9.18
CA VAL A 97 -19.24 -13.15 8.99
C VAL A 97 -19.85 -13.20 7.58
N LYS A 98 -19.05 -13.45 6.54
CA LYS A 98 -19.46 -13.27 5.13
C LYS A 98 -19.24 -14.51 4.28
N ARG A 99 -20.20 -14.83 3.41
CA ARG A 99 -20.01 -15.69 2.23
C ARG A 99 -19.90 -14.81 1.00
N VAL A 100 -18.89 -15.03 0.18
CA VAL A 100 -18.57 -14.20 -0.96
C VAL A 100 -18.78 -14.99 -2.25
N PHE A 101 -19.60 -14.44 -3.14
CA PHE A 101 -19.92 -14.99 -4.44
C PHE A 101 -19.39 -14.10 -5.56
N LEU A 102 -18.64 -14.69 -6.48
CA LEU A 102 -18.46 -14.08 -7.79
C LEU A 102 -19.84 -13.95 -8.43
N SER A 103 -20.13 -12.75 -8.88
CA SER A 103 -21.41 -12.39 -9.48
C SER A 103 -21.15 -11.51 -10.71
N GLU A 104 -22.21 -11.20 -11.45
CA GLU A 104 -22.14 -10.38 -12.65
C GLU A 104 -23.19 -9.27 -12.63
N TRP A 105 -22.77 -8.07 -13.02
CA TRP A 105 -23.63 -6.90 -13.19
C TRP A 105 -23.25 -6.20 -14.49
N LYS A 106 -24.17 -6.15 -15.47
CA LYS A 106 -23.94 -5.52 -16.79
C LYS A 106 -22.58 -5.92 -17.39
N GLU A 107 -22.35 -7.23 -17.51
CA GLU A 107 -21.11 -7.85 -18.03
C GLU A 107 -19.84 -7.62 -17.18
N ASN A 108 -19.92 -6.84 -16.10
CA ASN A 108 -18.80 -6.66 -15.18
C ASN A 108 -18.83 -7.73 -14.10
N LYS A 109 -17.65 -8.27 -13.75
CA LYS A 109 -17.49 -9.16 -12.61
C LYS A 109 -17.49 -8.36 -11.31
N VAL A 110 -18.31 -8.79 -10.36
CA VAL A 110 -18.53 -8.14 -9.06
C VAL A 110 -18.53 -9.19 -7.96
N ALA A 111 -18.24 -8.79 -6.73
CA ALA A 111 -18.26 -9.66 -5.55
C ALA A 111 -19.51 -9.34 -4.73
N LEU A 112 -20.37 -10.34 -4.53
CA LEU A 112 -21.54 -10.25 -3.66
C LEU A 112 -21.22 -10.94 -2.34
N SER A 113 -21.14 -10.16 -1.27
CA SER A 113 -20.95 -10.66 0.09
C SER A 113 -22.30 -10.72 0.80
N GLU A 114 -22.61 -11.87 1.38
CA GLU A 114 -23.85 -12.14 2.12
C GLU A 114 -23.51 -12.57 3.55
N LEU A 115 -24.34 -12.19 4.52
CA LEU A 115 -24.22 -12.68 5.89
C LEU A 115 -24.25 -14.22 5.93
N THR A 116 -23.36 -14.78 6.74
CA THR A 116 -23.28 -16.22 7.00
C THR A 116 -24.40 -16.69 7.91
N VAL A 117 -24.48 -16.07 9.10
CA VAL A 117 -25.39 -16.44 10.19
C VAL A 117 -25.93 -15.19 10.90
N PRO A 118 -27.19 -15.18 11.37
CA PRO A 118 -27.81 -13.99 11.97
C PRO A 118 -27.09 -13.42 13.20
N GLU A 119 -26.39 -14.26 13.97
CA GLU A 119 -25.69 -13.88 15.20
C GLU A 119 -24.53 -12.90 14.95
N LEU A 120 -24.03 -12.84 13.71
CA LEU A 120 -22.93 -11.95 13.30
C LEU A 120 -23.43 -10.72 12.52
N GLN A 121 -24.73 -10.41 12.59
CA GLN A 121 -25.30 -9.27 11.89
C GLN A 121 -24.66 -7.93 12.32
N ASP A 122 -24.28 -7.80 13.59
CA ASP A 122 -23.72 -6.55 14.11
C ASP A 122 -22.33 -6.31 13.54
N ASP A 123 -21.48 -7.35 13.47
CA ASP A 123 -20.17 -7.31 12.80
C ASP A 123 -20.32 -6.97 11.31
N PHE A 124 -21.30 -7.59 10.64
CA PHE A 124 -21.57 -7.33 9.21
C PHE A 124 -21.99 -5.87 8.97
N ILE A 125 -22.93 -5.36 9.77
CA ILE A 125 -23.43 -3.98 9.65
C ILE A 125 -22.33 -2.98 10.03
N TYR A 126 -21.51 -3.30 11.03
CA TYR A 126 -20.32 -2.51 11.36
C TYR A 126 -19.37 -2.44 10.16
N GLY A 127 -19.00 -3.59 9.59
CA GLY A 127 -18.14 -3.68 8.41
C GLY A 127 -18.66 -2.87 7.23
N LEU A 128 -19.97 -2.94 6.94
CA LEU A 128 -20.60 -2.12 5.89
C LEU A 128 -20.50 -0.61 6.19
N LYS A 129 -20.81 -0.18 7.43
CA LYS A 129 -20.70 1.23 7.83
C LYS A 129 -19.26 1.73 7.70
N THR A 130 -18.29 0.92 8.09
CA THR A 130 -16.86 1.23 7.98
C THR A 130 -16.42 1.28 6.52
N LEU A 131 -16.83 0.31 5.70
CA LEU A 131 -16.57 0.28 4.26
C LEU A 131 -17.11 1.53 3.54
N LYS A 132 -18.32 1.99 3.90
CA LYS A 132 -18.92 3.23 3.38
C LYS A 132 -18.10 4.46 3.77
N LYS A 133 -17.58 4.53 5.00
CA LYS A 133 -16.80 5.67 5.52
C LYS A 133 -15.39 5.73 4.95
N LEU A 134 -14.77 4.58 4.70
CA LEU A 134 -13.34 4.49 4.35
C LEU A 134 -13.07 4.40 2.83
N GLN A 135 -14.08 4.54 1.97
CA GLN A 135 -13.88 4.51 0.52
C GLN A 135 -12.75 5.46 0.08
N SER A 136 -11.72 4.86 -0.53
CA SER A 136 -10.50 5.52 -0.96
C SER A 136 -9.72 4.57 -1.90
N LYS A 137 -8.54 4.98 -2.37
CA LYS A 137 -7.63 4.10 -3.13
C LYS A 137 -7.14 2.88 -2.34
N HIS A 138 -7.24 2.91 -1.00
CA HIS A 138 -6.74 1.88 -0.09
C HIS A 138 -7.76 0.79 0.23
N VAL A 139 -9.04 1.02 -0.08
CA VAL A 139 -10.15 0.16 0.32
C VAL A 139 -10.84 -0.40 -0.92
N VAL A 140 -11.32 -1.65 -0.84
CA VAL A 140 -12.10 -2.26 -1.92
C VAL A 140 -13.28 -1.35 -2.31
N LYS A 141 -13.49 -1.21 -3.61
CA LYS A 141 -14.51 -0.30 -4.14
C LYS A 141 -15.91 -0.85 -3.84
N LEU A 142 -16.70 -0.07 -3.12
CA LEU A 142 -18.12 -0.34 -2.88
C LEU A 142 -18.93 0.03 -4.12
N LEU A 143 -19.78 -0.89 -4.57
CA LEU A 143 -20.65 -0.72 -5.74
C LEU A 143 -22.12 -0.60 -5.32
N GLY A 144 -22.51 -1.16 -4.18
CA GLY A 144 -23.89 -1.14 -3.69
C GLY A 144 -24.06 -1.97 -2.42
N TYR A 145 -25.22 -1.86 -1.79
CA TYR A 145 -25.57 -2.69 -0.63
C TYR A 145 -27.09 -2.80 -0.46
N CYS A 146 -27.51 -3.83 0.28
CA CYS A 146 -28.86 -3.98 0.80
C CYS A 146 -28.76 -4.35 2.28
N GLU A 147 -28.96 -3.38 3.18
CA GLU A 147 -28.89 -3.60 4.63
C GLU A 147 -29.99 -4.56 5.10
N GLU A 148 -31.21 -4.45 4.56
CA GLU A 148 -32.37 -5.32 4.92
C GLU A 148 -32.15 -6.82 4.65
N GLU A 149 -31.26 -7.15 3.72
CA GLU A 149 -30.97 -8.53 3.31
C GLU A 149 -29.51 -8.92 3.59
N PHE A 150 -28.77 -8.06 4.30
CA PHE A 150 -27.34 -8.24 4.58
C PHE A 150 -26.52 -8.62 3.34
N MET A 151 -26.63 -7.80 2.29
CA MET A 151 -25.86 -7.94 1.05
C MET A 151 -24.95 -6.73 0.82
N ILE A 152 -23.69 -6.97 0.48
CA ILE A 152 -22.73 -5.94 0.08
C ILE A 152 -22.18 -6.30 -1.30
N LEU A 153 -22.17 -5.34 -2.22
CA LEU A 153 -21.63 -5.51 -3.56
C LEU A 153 -20.35 -4.70 -3.73
N THR A 154 -19.24 -5.36 -4.03
CA THR A 154 -17.92 -4.73 -4.25
C THR A 154 -17.33 -5.09 -5.60
N GLU A 155 -16.30 -4.36 -6.02
CA GLU A 155 -15.48 -4.71 -7.17
C GLU A 155 -14.83 -6.09 -6.97
N TYR A 156 -14.90 -6.94 -8.00
CA TYR A 156 -14.27 -8.26 -7.94
C TYR A 156 -12.80 -8.18 -8.36
N HIS A 157 -11.92 -8.70 -7.50
CA HIS A 157 -10.49 -8.84 -7.81
C HIS A 157 -10.13 -10.31 -8.06
N PRO A 158 -9.73 -10.69 -9.30
CA PRO A 158 -9.58 -12.10 -9.68
C PRO A 158 -8.40 -12.81 -9.03
N PHE A 159 -7.39 -12.08 -8.55
CA PHE A 159 -6.28 -12.69 -7.80
C PHE A 159 -6.66 -12.99 -6.34
N GLY A 160 -7.80 -12.45 -5.88
CA GLY A 160 -8.36 -12.75 -4.58
C GLY A 160 -7.51 -12.24 -3.43
N SER A 161 -7.50 -13.03 -2.34
CA SER A 161 -6.78 -12.73 -1.11
C SER A 161 -5.29 -12.53 -1.33
N LEU A 162 -4.68 -11.60 -0.59
CA LEU A 162 -3.24 -11.32 -0.66
C LEU A 162 -2.36 -12.53 -0.29
N LYS A 163 -2.92 -13.53 0.42
CA LYS A 163 -2.33 -14.87 0.62
C LYS A 163 -1.81 -15.50 -0.68
N ASN A 164 -2.50 -15.25 -1.79
CA ASN A 164 -2.24 -15.90 -3.06
C ASN A 164 -1.11 -15.24 -3.84
N VAL A 165 -0.52 -14.14 -3.35
CA VAL A 165 0.46 -13.33 -4.08
C VAL A 165 1.63 -14.16 -4.61
N ASN A 166 2.17 -15.08 -3.80
CA ASN A 166 3.32 -15.90 -4.19
C ASN A 166 2.94 -16.93 -5.27
N GLU A 167 1.77 -17.55 -5.15
CA GLU A 167 1.23 -18.44 -6.17
C GLU A 167 1.01 -17.68 -7.48
N ILE A 168 0.31 -16.54 -7.44
CA ILE A 168 -0.01 -15.72 -8.62
C ILE A 168 1.27 -15.25 -9.32
N LEU A 169 2.25 -14.73 -8.60
CA LEU A 169 3.50 -14.25 -9.17
C LEU A 169 4.40 -15.38 -9.70
N SER A 170 4.24 -16.61 -9.19
CA SER A 170 4.96 -17.78 -9.72
C SER A 170 4.43 -18.26 -11.08
N LEU A 171 3.19 -17.90 -11.44
CA LEU A 171 2.60 -18.30 -12.71
C LEU A 171 3.42 -17.75 -13.89
N PRO A 172 3.69 -18.55 -14.95
CA PRO A 172 4.48 -18.10 -16.11
C PRO A 172 3.97 -16.80 -16.73
N LYS A 173 2.65 -16.61 -16.76
CA LYS A 173 1.99 -15.40 -17.27
C LYS A 173 2.39 -14.12 -16.52
N TYR A 174 2.71 -14.22 -15.23
CA TYR A 174 3.02 -13.08 -14.35
C TYR A 174 4.49 -13.04 -13.92
N LYS A 175 5.34 -13.88 -14.51
CA LYS A 175 6.77 -13.95 -14.19
C LYS A 175 7.47 -12.58 -14.26
N ASN A 176 7.11 -11.73 -15.22
CA ASN A 176 7.69 -10.38 -15.35
C ASN A 176 7.30 -9.42 -14.22
N TYR A 177 6.19 -9.71 -13.52
CA TYR A 177 5.78 -8.96 -12.32
C TYR A 177 6.46 -9.49 -11.06
N ASN A 178 7.05 -10.69 -11.10
CA ASN A 178 7.67 -11.35 -9.96
C ASN A 178 9.11 -10.86 -9.71
N THR A 179 9.27 -9.56 -9.48
CA THR A 179 10.55 -8.90 -9.20
C THR A 179 10.56 -8.35 -7.78
N TRP A 180 11.76 -8.18 -7.19
CA TRP A 180 11.88 -7.52 -5.88
C TRP A 180 11.22 -6.14 -5.87
N HIS A 181 11.31 -5.39 -6.98
CA HIS A 181 10.75 -4.06 -7.12
C HIS A 181 9.22 -4.06 -6.97
N ASN A 182 8.53 -4.87 -7.75
CA ASN A 182 7.07 -4.96 -7.68
C ASN A 182 6.58 -5.54 -6.36
N ARG A 183 7.31 -6.54 -5.81
CA ARG A 183 7.00 -7.11 -4.50
C ARG A 183 7.18 -6.10 -3.37
N PHE A 184 8.19 -5.26 -3.47
CA PHE A 184 8.40 -4.19 -2.49
C PHE A 184 7.33 -3.10 -2.62
N LEU A 185 6.86 -2.79 -3.84
CA LEU A 185 5.69 -1.92 -4.04
C LEU A 185 4.42 -2.50 -3.38
N LEU A 186 4.22 -3.82 -3.35
CA LEU A 186 3.12 -4.44 -2.60
C LEU A 186 3.28 -4.21 -1.09
N ALA A 187 4.49 -4.34 -0.56
CA ALA A 187 4.77 -4.05 0.86
C ALA A 187 4.54 -2.57 1.20
N ILE A 188 4.96 -1.65 0.32
CA ILE A 188 4.65 -0.22 0.42
C ILE A 188 3.13 0.02 0.39
N GLY A 189 2.41 -0.67 -0.50
CA GLY A 189 0.95 -0.60 -0.58
C GLY A 189 0.27 -1.04 0.72
N TYR A 190 0.74 -2.13 1.33
CA TYR A 190 0.27 -2.58 2.64
C TYR A 190 0.53 -1.54 3.74
N VAL A 191 1.75 -1.03 3.87
CA VAL A 191 2.08 0.00 4.89
C VAL A 191 1.30 1.28 4.65
N SER A 192 1.04 1.64 3.39
CA SER A 192 0.21 2.80 3.03
C SER A 192 -1.24 2.64 3.52
N ILE A 193 -1.78 1.41 3.49
CA ILE A 193 -3.11 1.14 4.06
C ILE A 193 -3.07 1.30 5.59
N ILE A 194 -2.07 0.73 6.27
CA ILE A 194 -1.95 0.90 7.73
C ILE A 194 -1.83 2.37 8.11
N HIS A 195 -1.01 3.14 7.38
CA HIS A 195 -0.91 4.59 7.54
C HIS A 195 -2.27 5.29 7.36
N PHE A 196 -3.02 4.94 6.30
CA PHE A 196 -4.35 5.48 6.03
C PHE A 196 -5.35 5.18 7.15
N LEU A 197 -5.33 3.96 7.70
CA LEU A 197 -6.18 3.57 8.83
C LEU A 197 -5.81 4.36 10.09
N HIS A 198 -4.51 4.53 10.36
CA HIS A 198 -4.02 5.20 11.56
C HIS A 198 -4.25 6.72 11.54
N ASN A 199 -4.29 7.33 10.36
CA ASN A 199 -4.36 8.78 10.14
C ASN A 199 -5.66 9.21 9.44
N ASN A 200 -6.76 8.51 9.71
CA ASN A 200 -8.04 8.86 9.13
C ASN A 200 -8.66 10.09 9.84
N PRO A 201 -9.34 11.01 9.13
CA PRO A 201 -10.02 12.15 9.74
C PRO A 201 -11.06 11.79 10.79
N LEU A 202 -11.63 10.58 10.73
CA LEU A 202 -12.60 10.08 11.71
C LEU A 202 -11.94 9.62 13.03
N GLY A 203 -10.62 9.39 13.03
CA GLY A 203 -9.85 8.84 14.15
C GLY A 203 -8.91 7.71 13.70
N THR A 204 -8.29 7.04 14.66
CA THR A 204 -7.34 5.95 14.38
C THR A 204 -8.07 4.61 14.34
N PHE A 205 -8.07 3.96 13.18
CA PHE A 205 -8.59 2.61 13.03
C PHE A 205 -7.48 1.59 13.26
N VAL A 206 -7.78 0.50 13.98
CA VAL A 206 -6.83 -0.58 14.29
C VAL A 206 -7.27 -1.88 13.64
N MET A 207 -6.36 -2.62 13.01
CA MET A 207 -6.68 -3.83 12.25
C MET A 207 -6.73 -5.08 13.13
N CYS A 208 -7.86 -5.34 13.80
CA CYS A 208 -7.94 -6.40 14.82
C CYS A 208 -8.08 -7.83 14.29
N ASP A 209 -8.64 -8.06 13.09
CA ASP A 209 -8.75 -9.42 12.53
C ASP A 209 -7.44 -9.89 11.87
N SER A 210 -6.38 -9.94 12.68
CA SER A 210 -4.99 -10.17 12.27
C SER A 210 -4.25 -11.06 13.29
N SER A 211 -4.87 -12.19 13.68
CA SER A 211 -4.37 -13.12 14.70
C SER A 211 -3.16 -13.96 14.28
N ASP A 212 -2.96 -14.13 12.98
CA ASP A 212 -1.80 -14.79 12.39
C ASP A 212 -1.53 -14.23 10.98
N LEU A 213 -0.42 -14.62 10.35
CA LEU A 213 -0.05 -14.13 9.01
C LEU A 213 -1.13 -14.42 7.97
N ASN A 214 -1.67 -15.64 7.97
CA ASN A 214 -2.72 -16.00 7.04
C ASN A 214 -3.96 -15.14 7.32
N LYS A 215 -4.46 -15.10 8.55
CA LYS A 215 -5.63 -14.30 8.89
C LYS A 215 -5.48 -12.84 8.49
N THR A 216 -4.31 -12.24 8.72
CA THR A 216 -3.97 -10.88 8.30
C THR A 216 -4.06 -10.74 6.78
N LEU A 217 -3.41 -11.62 6.01
CA LEU A 217 -3.40 -11.55 4.55
C LEU A 217 -4.78 -11.78 3.91
N SER A 218 -5.71 -12.50 4.57
CA SER A 218 -7.09 -12.67 4.04
C SER A 218 -7.93 -11.41 4.08
N GLN A 219 -7.55 -10.42 4.88
CA GLN A 219 -8.30 -9.17 4.99
C GLN A 219 -8.05 -8.22 3.80
N TYR A 220 -7.02 -8.52 3.00
CA TYR A 220 -6.57 -7.73 1.86
C TYR A 220 -6.77 -8.49 0.55
N LEU A 221 -7.02 -7.75 -0.53
CA LEU A 221 -7.11 -8.28 -1.89
C LEU A 221 -5.95 -7.79 -2.74
N LEU A 222 -5.51 -8.64 -3.67
CA LEU A 222 -4.59 -8.28 -4.74
C LEU A 222 -5.40 -7.90 -5.99
N THR A 223 -5.27 -6.66 -6.45
CA THR A 223 -5.97 -6.19 -7.65
C THR A 223 -5.32 -6.76 -8.93
N SER A 224 -6.04 -6.73 -10.04
CA SER A 224 -5.51 -7.14 -11.35
C SER A 224 -4.35 -6.27 -11.86
N SER A 225 -4.16 -5.09 -11.27
CA SER A 225 -3.04 -4.17 -11.53
C SER A 225 -1.94 -4.29 -10.48
N PHE A 226 -1.92 -5.35 -9.67
CA PHE A 226 -0.91 -5.60 -8.62
C PHE A 226 -0.82 -4.48 -7.56
N HIS A 227 -1.98 -4.01 -7.10
CA HIS A 227 -2.08 -3.16 -5.91
C HIS A 227 -2.73 -3.92 -4.77
N VAL A 228 -2.46 -3.50 -3.54
CA VAL A 228 -3.10 -4.03 -2.33
C VAL A 228 -4.26 -3.12 -1.95
N VAL A 229 -5.41 -3.72 -1.61
CA VAL A 229 -6.54 -3.00 -1.01
C VAL A 229 -7.05 -3.77 0.21
N VAL A 230 -7.48 -3.08 1.26
CA VAL A 230 -8.19 -3.72 2.38
C VAL A 230 -9.65 -3.95 2.01
N ASN A 231 -10.18 -5.12 2.37
CA ASN A 231 -11.52 -5.55 2.01
C ASN A 231 -12.38 -5.82 3.25
N ASP A 232 -11.85 -6.61 4.18
CA ASP A 232 -12.61 -7.01 5.35
C ASP A 232 -12.36 -6.04 6.51
N LEU A 233 -13.42 -5.35 6.94
CA LEU A 233 -13.37 -4.21 7.86
C LEU A 233 -14.33 -4.43 9.05
N ASP A 234 -14.68 -5.69 9.33
CA ASP A 234 -15.67 -6.03 10.36
C ASP A 234 -15.10 -5.81 11.77
N ALA A 235 -13.81 -6.10 11.99
CA ALA A 235 -13.12 -5.90 13.27
C ALA A 235 -12.08 -4.77 13.16
N LEU A 236 -12.57 -3.53 13.05
CA LEU A 236 -11.74 -2.35 12.81
C LEU A 236 -12.05 -1.23 13.83
N PRO A 237 -11.83 -1.43 15.14
CA PRO A 237 -12.23 -0.47 16.15
C PRO A 237 -11.60 0.91 15.93
N LEU A 238 -12.38 1.95 16.24
CA LEU A 238 -12.00 3.35 16.12
C LEU A 238 -11.53 3.88 17.47
N LEU A 239 -10.33 4.46 17.50
CA LEU A 239 -9.67 4.99 18.67
C LEU A 239 -9.55 6.52 18.56
N ASN A 240 -10.00 7.23 19.59
CA ASN A 240 -9.72 8.65 19.74
C ASN A 240 -8.42 8.87 20.53
N LYS A 241 -7.32 9.04 19.79
CA LYS A 241 -5.98 9.30 20.38
C LYS A 241 -5.96 10.49 21.31
N ARG A 242 -6.73 11.54 21.00
CA ARG A 242 -6.76 12.79 21.81
C ARG A 242 -7.45 12.57 23.15
N ALA A 243 -8.40 11.65 23.22
CA ALA A 243 -9.07 11.27 24.45
C ALA A 243 -8.31 10.20 25.25
N GLY A 244 -7.18 9.69 24.72
CA GLY A 244 -6.44 8.58 25.34
C GLY A 244 -7.20 7.26 25.34
N GLU A 245 -8.15 7.08 24.42
CA GLU A 245 -8.87 5.81 24.25
C GLU A 245 -7.91 4.69 23.86
N LEU A 246 -8.23 3.48 24.30
CA LEU A 246 -7.53 2.24 23.99
C LEU A 246 -8.56 1.19 23.57
N ILE A 247 -8.11 0.12 22.93
CA ILE A 247 -8.95 -0.95 22.38
C ILE A 247 -8.46 -2.32 22.83
N LYS A 248 -9.32 -3.33 22.64
CA LYS A 248 -8.95 -4.75 22.65
C LYS A 248 -9.50 -5.41 21.39
N CYS A 249 -8.74 -6.34 20.83
CA CYS A 249 -9.12 -7.10 19.65
C CYS A 249 -9.88 -8.38 20.04
N GLY A 250 -11.17 -8.23 20.33
CA GLY A 250 -12.04 -9.33 20.76
C GLY A 250 -12.03 -9.54 22.28
N TYR A 251 -12.73 -10.59 22.71
CA TYR A 251 -12.99 -10.93 24.13
C TYR A 251 -12.35 -12.26 24.57
N ARG A 252 -11.51 -12.86 23.71
CA ARG A 252 -10.82 -14.12 23.96
C ARG A 252 -9.34 -13.85 24.13
N GLU A 253 -8.69 -14.68 24.93
CA GLU A 253 -7.23 -14.66 25.07
C GLU A 253 -6.57 -14.85 23.69
N LEU A 254 -5.54 -14.04 23.44
CA LEU A 254 -4.67 -14.17 22.26
C LEU A 254 -3.34 -14.76 22.72
N ASP A 255 -2.74 -15.60 21.88
CA ASP A 255 -1.49 -16.29 22.16
C ASP A 255 -0.51 -16.22 20.98
N GLY A 256 0.70 -16.76 21.20
CA GLY A 256 1.76 -16.84 20.19
C GLY A 256 2.60 -15.57 20.04
N GLU A 257 3.58 -15.65 19.13
CA GLU A 257 4.56 -14.58 18.89
C GLU A 257 4.13 -13.60 17.78
N TRP A 258 3.04 -13.93 17.06
CA TRP A 258 2.54 -13.12 15.97
C TRP A 258 1.88 -11.83 16.46
N VAL A 259 0.99 -11.94 17.46
CA VAL A 259 0.34 -10.78 18.07
C VAL A 259 1.37 -9.96 18.84
N ALA A 260 1.11 -8.67 19.02
CA ALA A 260 2.05 -7.83 19.75
C ALA A 260 2.10 -8.25 21.24
N PRO A 261 3.23 -8.12 21.94
CA PRO A 261 3.37 -8.58 23.33
C PRO A 261 2.32 -8.01 24.29
N GLU A 262 1.89 -6.75 24.08
CA GLU A 262 0.83 -6.11 24.87
C GLU A 262 -0.58 -6.65 24.59
N GLN A 263 -0.74 -7.52 23.57
CA GLN A 263 -1.98 -8.25 23.31
C GLN A 263 -2.07 -9.57 24.10
N LEU A 264 -0.97 -10.00 24.73
CA LEU A 264 -0.90 -11.24 25.51
C LEU A 264 -1.34 -11.01 26.95
N TRP A 265 -1.90 -12.05 27.57
CA TRP A 265 -2.29 -12.02 28.97
C TRP A 265 -1.09 -11.76 29.90
N PRO A 266 -1.06 -10.65 30.65
CA PRO A 266 0.16 -10.20 31.33
C PRO A 266 0.35 -10.80 32.73
N TYR A 267 -0.64 -11.53 33.26
CA TYR A 267 -0.63 -12.01 34.65
C TYR A 267 -0.07 -13.43 34.83
N GLY A 268 0.47 -14.02 33.76
CA GLY A 268 1.06 -15.36 33.78
C GLY A 268 0.01 -16.49 33.84
N LYS A 269 0.49 -17.73 33.91
CA LYS A 269 -0.36 -18.94 33.80
C LYS A 269 -1.15 -19.28 35.08
N GLU A 270 -0.81 -18.66 36.19
CA GLU A 270 -1.46 -18.91 37.49
C GLU A 270 -2.80 -18.20 37.63
N VAL A 271 -2.99 -17.09 36.90
CA VAL A 271 -4.23 -16.34 36.87
C VAL A 271 -4.98 -16.70 35.58
N PRO A 272 -6.17 -17.33 35.65
CA PRO A 272 -6.98 -17.58 34.46
C PRO A 272 -7.31 -16.30 33.71
N PHE A 273 -7.39 -16.37 32.39
CA PHE A 273 -7.77 -15.23 31.56
C PHE A 273 -9.14 -14.67 31.96
N ASP A 274 -9.19 -13.36 32.13
CA ASP A 274 -10.42 -12.58 32.31
C ASP A 274 -10.33 -11.34 31.43
N ASP A 275 -11.27 -11.20 30.48
CA ASP A 275 -11.32 -10.07 29.55
C ASP A 275 -11.43 -8.72 30.30
N HIS A 276 -12.10 -8.67 31.45
CA HIS A 276 -12.23 -7.44 32.24
C HIS A 276 -10.91 -6.98 32.86
N LEU A 277 -9.97 -7.91 33.06
CA LEU A 277 -8.65 -7.62 33.59
C LEU A 277 -7.61 -7.42 32.48
N MET A 278 -7.91 -7.80 31.25
CA MET A 278 -7.00 -7.63 30.11
C MET A 278 -6.76 -6.13 29.85
N PRO A 279 -5.52 -5.63 29.94
CA PRO A 279 -5.22 -4.25 29.60
C PRO A 279 -5.51 -3.97 28.12
N ALA A 280 -6.11 -2.81 27.86
CA ALA A 280 -6.31 -2.34 26.50
C ALA A 280 -5.00 -1.78 25.91
N TYR A 281 -4.92 -1.74 24.59
CA TYR A 281 -3.76 -1.33 23.81
C TYR A 281 -4.17 -0.37 22.68
N ASN A 282 -3.20 0.08 21.86
CA ASN A 282 -3.43 1.06 20.80
C ASN A 282 -3.03 0.50 19.42
N GLU A 283 -2.94 1.37 18.42
CA GLU A 283 -2.65 1.00 17.04
C GLU A 283 -1.25 0.44 16.80
N MET A 284 -0.36 0.52 17.79
CA MET A 284 1.01 0.00 17.68
C MET A 284 1.05 -1.51 17.51
N ILE A 285 -0.05 -2.22 17.79
CA ILE A 285 -0.19 -3.64 17.48
C ILE A 285 -0.16 -3.94 15.98
N ASP A 286 -0.58 -2.98 15.13
CA ASP A 286 -0.51 -3.13 13.67
C ASP A 286 0.95 -2.97 13.22
N ILE A 287 1.67 -2.03 13.85
CA ILE A 287 3.09 -1.75 13.56
C ILE A 287 3.95 -3.00 13.83
N TRP A 288 3.68 -3.69 14.93
CA TRP A 288 4.36 -4.95 15.29
C TRP A 288 4.37 -5.97 14.15
N LYS A 289 3.30 -6.03 13.36
CA LYS A 289 3.06 -7.06 12.34
C LYS A 289 3.60 -6.67 10.96
N ILE A 290 4.00 -5.41 10.77
CA ILE A 290 4.48 -4.91 9.47
C ILE A 290 5.69 -5.67 8.92
N PRO A 291 6.73 -5.99 9.72
CA PRO A 291 7.90 -6.71 9.20
C PRO A 291 7.53 -8.06 8.59
N ASP A 292 6.69 -8.84 9.26
CA ASP A 292 6.34 -10.19 8.83
C ASP A 292 5.51 -10.19 7.54
N VAL A 293 4.53 -9.29 7.44
CA VAL A 293 3.74 -9.11 6.20
C VAL A 293 4.66 -8.63 5.07
N SER A 294 5.55 -7.69 5.34
CA SER A 294 6.49 -7.17 4.33
C SER A 294 7.44 -8.26 3.82
N ASN A 295 7.96 -9.10 4.73
CA ASN A 295 8.84 -10.21 4.38
C ASN A 295 8.13 -11.27 3.56
N PHE A 296 6.86 -11.57 3.86
CA PHE A 296 6.03 -12.47 3.06
C PHE A 296 5.81 -11.92 1.63
N LEU A 297 5.54 -10.62 1.50
CA LEU A 297 5.34 -9.97 0.20
C LEU A 297 6.62 -9.92 -0.64
N LEU A 298 7.75 -9.64 0.00
CA LEU A 298 9.08 -9.66 -0.64
C LEU A 298 9.44 -11.05 -1.17
N GLY A 299 9.06 -12.12 -0.49
CA GLY A 299 9.34 -13.50 -0.94
C GLY A 299 10.83 -13.76 -1.21
N ASP A 300 11.13 -14.83 -1.93
CA ASP A 300 12.51 -15.24 -2.18
C ASP A 300 12.85 -15.12 -3.67
N VAL A 301 12.88 -13.88 -4.15
CA VAL A 301 13.36 -13.55 -5.51
C VAL A 301 14.68 -12.79 -5.46
N ASP A 302 15.41 -12.80 -6.57
CA ASP A 302 16.65 -12.04 -6.69
C ASP A 302 16.46 -10.56 -6.31
N GLY A 303 17.34 -10.04 -5.46
CA GLY A 303 17.25 -8.71 -4.85
C GLY A 303 16.44 -8.59 -3.55
N SER A 304 15.66 -9.60 -3.15
CA SER A 304 14.82 -9.51 -1.93
C SER A 304 15.64 -9.37 -0.66
N ASP A 305 16.75 -10.09 -0.54
CA ASP A 305 17.62 -10.03 0.63
C ASP A 305 18.33 -8.69 0.76
N LEU A 306 18.63 -8.04 -0.36
CA LEU A 306 19.16 -6.68 -0.37
C LEU A 306 18.13 -5.70 0.18
N VAL A 307 16.86 -5.81 -0.23
CA VAL A 307 15.77 -5.00 0.34
C VAL A 307 15.66 -5.25 1.84
N ARG A 308 15.63 -6.52 2.29
CA ARG A 308 15.57 -6.88 3.72
C ARG A 308 16.72 -6.28 4.51
N PHE A 309 17.93 -6.31 3.97
CA PHE A 309 19.10 -5.69 4.58
C PHE A 309 18.88 -4.19 4.83
N HIS A 310 18.39 -3.44 3.85
CA HIS A 310 18.09 -2.01 4.01
C HIS A 310 16.92 -1.71 4.97
N LEU A 311 16.01 -2.67 5.15
CA LEU A 311 14.86 -2.57 6.05
C LEU A 311 15.14 -3.06 7.48
N PHE A 312 16.27 -3.72 7.72
CA PHE A 312 16.58 -4.38 8.99
C PHE A 312 16.33 -3.47 10.22
N SER A 313 16.88 -2.25 10.21
CA SER A 313 16.77 -1.34 11.35
C SER A 313 15.35 -0.85 11.62
N ILE A 314 14.55 -0.60 10.57
CA ILE A 314 13.16 -0.17 10.75
C ILE A 314 12.28 -1.34 11.16
N HIS A 315 12.56 -2.55 10.68
CA HIS A 315 11.86 -3.77 11.10
C HIS A 315 12.15 -4.12 12.56
N GLU A 316 13.41 -4.00 12.99
CA GLU A 316 13.79 -4.15 14.40
C GLU A 316 13.06 -3.12 15.28
N ALA A 317 12.97 -1.86 14.85
CA ALA A 317 12.23 -0.83 15.57
C ALA A 317 10.73 -1.15 15.70
N CYS A 318 10.11 -1.80 14.70
CA CYS A 318 8.72 -2.26 14.77
C CYS A 318 8.51 -3.34 15.84
N LYS A 319 9.56 -4.09 16.20
CA LYS A 319 9.54 -5.18 17.19
C LYS A 319 9.93 -4.73 18.61
N LYS A 320 9.98 -3.42 18.87
CA LYS A 320 10.19 -2.86 20.22
C LYS A 320 8.90 -2.79 21.04
N ASN A 321 9.01 -2.28 22.26
CA ASN A 321 7.86 -1.93 23.10
C ASN A 321 6.96 -0.91 22.38
N ALA A 322 5.64 -0.96 22.61
CA ALA A 322 4.65 -0.17 21.87
C ALA A 322 4.99 1.34 21.80
N ALA A 323 5.47 1.94 22.90
CA ALA A 323 5.82 3.36 22.95
C ALA A 323 7.06 3.75 22.12
N GLU A 324 7.91 2.78 21.77
CA GLU A 324 9.15 2.99 21.02
C GLU A 324 9.00 2.63 19.53
N ARG A 325 7.88 2.03 19.14
CA ARG A 325 7.63 1.65 17.75
C ARG A 325 7.47 2.90 16.87
N PRO A 326 7.99 2.88 15.63
CA PRO A 326 7.79 3.97 14.69
C PRO A 326 6.32 4.08 14.28
N SER A 327 5.88 5.27 13.89
CA SER A 327 4.56 5.41 13.25
C SER A 327 4.56 4.76 11.86
N ALA A 328 3.37 4.40 11.36
CA ALA A 328 3.20 3.89 10.00
C ALA A 328 3.75 4.87 8.94
N GLN A 329 3.69 6.19 9.18
CA GLN A 329 4.29 7.21 8.32
C GLN A 329 5.81 7.05 8.23
N MET A 330 6.50 6.92 9.38
CA MET A 330 7.96 6.77 9.40
C MET A 330 8.43 5.51 8.67
N ILE A 331 7.67 4.42 8.78
CA ILE A 331 7.95 3.18 8.05
C ILE A 331 7.76 3.38 6.55
N LEU A 332 6.66 4.02 6.15
CA LEU A 332 6.37 4.33 4.75
C LEU A 332 7.46 5.20 4.13
N ASP A 333 7.89 6.25 4.84
CA ASP A 333 8.98 7.14 4.41
C ASP A 333 10.28 6.34 4.24
N ARG A 334 10.61 5.46 5.19
CA ARG A 334 11.78 4.59 5.08
C ARG A 334 11.68 3.67 3.87
N TYR A 335 10.53 3.05 3.63
CA TYR A 335 10.35 2.14 2.50
C TYR A 335 10.53 2.87 1.17
N ASN A 336 9.92 4.06 1.02
CA ASN A 336 10.06 4.88 -0.17
C ASN A 336 11.51 5.32 -0.41
N ASN A 337 12.23 5.69 0.65
CA ASN A 337 13.65 6.06 0.55
C ASN A 337 14.52 4.87 0.11
N VAL A 338 14.27 3.66 0.62
CA VAL A 338 14.96 2.44 0.20
C VAL A 338 14.67 2.13 -1.27
N LEU A 339 13.40 2.24 -1.69
CA LEU A 339 13.00 2.04 -3.07
C LEU A 339 13.76 3.00 -4.00
N ALA A 340 13.78 4.29 -3.67
CA ALA A 340 14.47 5.31 -4.45
C ALA A 340 15.99 5.05 -4.54
N SER A 341 16.62 4.63 -3.44
CA SER A 341 18.06 4.31 -3.41
C SER A 341 18.40 3.13 -4.32
N LEU A 342 17.67 2.02 -4.18
CA LEU A 342 17.96 0.79 -4.93
C LEU A 342 17.71 0.95 -6.44
N VAL A 343 16.66 1.70 -6.80
CA VAL A 343 16.39 2.03 -8.22
C VAL A 343 17.51 2.89 -8.81
N LYS A 344 18.03 3.87 -8.04
CA LYS A 344 19.15 4.69 -8.49
C LYS A 344 20.42 3.87 -8.68
N GLU A 345 20.72 2.93 -7.79
CA GLU A 345 21.89 2.05 -7.91
C GLU A 345 21.80 1.15 -9.14
N ALA A 346 20.62 0.58 -9.41
CA ALA A 346 20.39 -0.26 -10.60
C ALA A 346 20.57 0.53 -11.91
N THR A 347 20.11 1.78 -11.98
CA THR A 347 20.29 2.60 -13.19
C THR A 347 21.76 3.00 -13.43
N VAL A 348 22.51 3.29 -12.36
CA VAL A 348 23.95 3.60 -12.47
C VAL A 348 24.77 2.38 -12.87
N SER A 349 24.47 1.18 -12.35
CA SER A 349 25.15 -0.07 -12.74
C SER A 349 24.96 -0.37 -14.23
N ASN A 350 23.72 -0.31 -14.72
CA ASN A 350 23.41 -0.54 -16.14
C ASN A 350 24.11 0.46 -17.06
N THR A 351 24.32 1.69 -16.61
CA THR A 351 25.05 2.70 -17.40
C THR A 351 26.56 2.42 -17.46
N ARG A 352 27.13 1.82 -16.41
CA ARG A 352 28.55 1.43 -16.37
C ARG A 352 28.85 0.18 -17.19
N ASP A 353 27.91 -0.76 -17.27
CA ASP A 353 28.08 -1.99 -18.08
C ASP A 353 27.86 -1.74 -19.58
N MET A 354 27.30 -0.58 -19.95
CA MET A 354 27.09 -0.14 -21.34
C MET A 354 28.17 0.82 -21.87
N LEU A 355 29.13 1.21 -21.03
CA LEU A 355 30.32 2.02 -21.38
C LEU A 355 31.56 1.11 -21.43
#